data_AF-A0AAV3XSX6-F1
#
_entry.id   AF-A0AAV3XSX6-F1
#
_cell.length_a   1.000
_cell.length_b   1.000
_cell.length_c   1.000
_cell.angle_alpha   90.00
_cell.angle_beta   90.00
_cell.angle_gamma   90.00
#
_symmetry.space_group_name_H-M   'P 1'
#
loop_
_entity.id
_entity.type
_entity.pdbx_description
1 polymer ?
#
loop_
_entity_poly.entity_id
_entity_poly.type
_entity_poly.pdbx_seq_one_letter_code
_entity_poly.pdbx_strand_id
1 'polypeptide(L)'
;MSTTNNNAIRASLFPWTIVRLLPNLQRITVGRFRRRSDAEGHLQVLQRLIPNARFAIVFEVESERLKTVIPQLQTQLPQQQIAAFCQRWKIQEFYLFGSVLRQDFRPDSDIDVMVSFQANAPWGLLELVRMKRELETIVGREVDLVTKKSIEQSENWIRRQEILGTAQLFYAAR
;
A
#
# COMPACT_ATOMS: atom_id res chain seq x y z
N MET A 1 -6.94 -1.57 35.40
CA MET A 1 -8.28 -1.52 34.76
C MET A 1 -8.13 -0.79 33.44
N SER A 2 -7.98 -1.54 32.34
CA SER A 2 -7.66 -0.99 31.03
C SER A 2 -8.94 -0.63 30.29
N THR A 3 -9.19 0.67 30.12
CA THR A 3 -10.21 1.20 29.21
C THR A 3 -9.74 1.01 27.78
N THR A 4 -9.88 -0.20 27.24
CA THR A 4 -9.60 -0.47 25.83
C THR A 4 -10.58 0.34 24.98
N ASN A 5 -10.01 1.17 24.11
CA ASN A 5 -10.66 2.19 23.31
C ASN A 5 -11.70 1.56 22.35
N ASN A 6 -12.97 1.51 22.77
CA ASN A 6 -14.09 0.87 22.05
C ASN A 6 -14.26 1.36 20.60
N ASN A 7 -13.79 2.57 20.28
CA ASN A 7 -13.84 3.13 18.94
C ASN A 7 -12.84 2.46 17.98
N ALA A 8 -11.69 1.99 18.49
CA ALA A 8 -10.69 1.31 17.68
C ALA A 8 -11.18 -0.10 17.26
N ILE A 9 -11.72 -0.87 18.21
CA ILE A 9 -12.28 -2.20 17.95
C ILE A 9 -13.41 -2.14 16.89
N ARG A 10 -14.18 -1.04 16.86
CA ARG A 10 -15.23 -0.84 15.86
C ARG A 10 -14.71 -0.46 14.48
N ALA A 11 -13.57 0.24 14.36
CA ALA A 11 -12.98 0.55 13.05
C ALA A 11 -12.35 -0.70 12.42
N SER A 12 -11.69 -1.55 13.23
CA SER A 12 -11.05 -2.78 12.73
C SER A 12 -12.02 -3.82 12.13
N LEU A 13 -13.30 -3.76 12.50
CA LEU A 13 -14.34 -4.70 12.05
C LEU A 13 -15.04 -4.27 10.75
N PHE A 14 -14.91 -2.99 10.36
CA PHE A 14 -15.68 -2.39 9.26
C PHE A 14 -14.76 -1.52 8.40
N PRO A 15 -13.84 -2.12 7.62
CA PRO A 15 -12.79 -1.37 6.94
C PRO A 15 -13.29 -0.62 5.69
N TRP A 16 -14.51 -0.88 5.23
CA TRP A 16 -15.09 -0.20 4.06
C TRP A 16 -15.97 0.97 4.50
N THR A 17 -15.52 2.19 4.25
CA THR A 17 -16.21 3.42 4.65
C THR A 17 -16.75 4.15 3.43
N ILE A 18 -18.05 4.46 3.39
CA ILE A 18 -18.59 5.45 2.45
C ILE A 18 -18.33 6.83 3.03
N VAL A 19 -17.66 7.68 2.26
CA VAL A 19 -17.45 9.09 2.58
C VAL A 19 -18.19 9.97 1.59
N ARG A 20 -18.80 11.06 2.09
CA ARG A 20 -19.29 12.16 1.27
C ARG A 20 -18.20 13.20 1.15
N LEU A 21 -17.88 13.60 -0.07
CA LEU A 21 -16.87 14.61 -0.38
C LEU A 21 -17.54 15.99 -0.42
N LEU A 22 -16.98 16.94 0.32
CA LEU A 22 -17.43 18.33 0.35
C LEU A 22 -16.53 19.23 -0.52
N PRO A 23 -17.00 20.40 -0.98
CA PRO A 23 -16.24 21.27 -1.89
C PRO A 23 -14.88 21.75 -1.37
N ASN A 24 -14.68 21.78 -0.05
CA ASN A 24 -13.46 22.25 0.63
C ASN A 24 -12.47 21.11 0.95
N LEU A 25 -12.50 20.02 0.19
CA LEU A 25 -11.68 18.81 0.43
C LEU A 25 -11.94 18.13 1.78
N GLN A 26 -12.99 18.52 2.49
CA GLN A 26 -13.44 17.79 3.68
C GLN A 26 -14.24 16.56 3.27
N ARG A 27 -14.26 15.58 4.17
CA ARG A 27 -15.05 14.36 4.02
C ARG A 27 -15.83 14.07 5.29
N ILE A 28 -17.07 13.62 5.12
CA ILE A 28 -17.91 13.14 6.21
C ILE A 28 -18.12 11.64 6.02
N THR A 29 -17.92 10.85 7.08
CA THR A 29 -18.25 9.42 7.07
C THR A 29 -19.76 9.25 7.05
N VAL A 30 -20.28 8.57 6.02
CA VAL A 30 -21.71 8.32 5.83
C VAL A 30 -22.09 6.94 6.39
N GLY A 31 -21.20 5.97 6.27
CA GLY A 31 -21.43 4.62 6.79
C GLY A 31 -20.16 3.77 6.74
N ARG A 32 -20.10 2.76 7.60
CA ARG A 32 -19.00 1.78 7.66
C ARG A 32 -19.55 0.38 7.48
N PHE A 33 -18.84 -0.44 6.73
CA PHE A 33 -19.28 -1.75 6.29
C PHE A 33 -18.17 -2.77 6.46
N ARG A 34 -18.58 -4.01 6.78
CA ARG A 34 -17.64 -5.14 6.87
C ARG A 34 -17.18 -5.60 5.49
N ARG A 35 -18.07 -5.59 4.51
CA ARG A 35 -17.82 -6.06 3.14
C ARG A 35 -17.99 -4.91 2.14
N ARG A 36 -17.19 -4.94 1.09
CA ARG A 36 -17.24 -3.96 0.00
C ARG A 36 -18.59 -3.98 -0.72
N SER A 37 -19.14 -5.18 -0.97
CA SER A 37 -20.44 -5.38 -1.63
C SER A 37 -21.57 -4.63 -0.92
N ASP A 38 -21.54 -4.63 0.42
CA ASP A 38 -22.57 -4.00 1.22
C ASP A 38 -22.47 -2.47 1.12
N ALA A 39 -21.24 -1.94 1.09
CA ALA A 39 -20.97 -0.53 0.86
C ALA A 39 -21.38 -0.10 -0.55
N GLU A 40 -21.13 -0.93 -1.58
CA GLU A 40 -21.54 -0.65 -2.96
C GLU A 40 -23.07 -0.62 -3.10
N GLY A 41 -23.78 -1.56 -2.48
CA GLY A 41 -25.25 -1.55 -2.43
C GLY A 41 -25.80 -0.28 -1.75
N HIS A 42 -25.20 0.14 -0.64
CA HIS A 42 -25.60 1.38 0.04
C HIS A 42 -25.26 2.64 -0.76
N LEU A 43 -24.11 2.65 -1.44
CA LEU A 43 -23.71 3.76 -2.30
C LEU A 43 -24.71 3.98 -3.44
N GLN A 44 -25.20 2.91 -4.07
CA GLN A 44 -26.20 3.01 -5.13
C GLN A 44 -27.50 3.68 -4.63
N VAL A 45 -27.94 3.36 -3.41
CA VAL A 45 -29.10 4.00 -2.80
C VAL A 45 -28.83 5.48 -2.52
N LEU A 46 -27.67 5.81 -1.95
CA LEU A 46 -27.28 7.20 -1.65
C LEU A 46 -27.19 8.06 -2.91
N GLN A 47 -26.66 7.52 -4.01
CA GLN A 47 -26.59 8.20 -5.29
C GLN A 47 -27.98 8.48 -5.89
N ARG A 48 -28.95 7.59 -5.68
CA ARG A 48 -30.34 7.81 -6.11
C ARG A 48 -31.04 8.87 -5.26
N LEU A 49 -30.81 8.86 -3.96
CA LEU A 49 -31.44 9.80 -3.03
C LEU A 49 -30.84 11.21 -3.11
N ILE A 50 -29.53 11.32 -3.37
CA ILE A 50 -28.79 12.59 -3.37
C ILE A 50 -27.86 12.64 -4.60
N PRO A 51 -28.39 12.77 -5.83
CA PRO A 51 -27.61 12.63 -7.06
C PRO A 51 -26.52 13.70 -7.25
N ASN A 52 -26.69 14.86 -6.61
CA ASN A 52 -25.73 15.97 -6.70
C ASN A 52 -24.60 15.88 -5.66
N ALA A 53 -24.65 14.90 -4.75
CA ALA A 53 -23.59 14.69 -3.77
C ALA A 53 -22.53 13.72 -4.32
N ARG A 54 -21.26 14.06 -4.09
CA ARG A 54 -20.14 13.20 -4.46
C ARG A 54 -19.80 12.26 -3.31
N PHE A 55 -19.77 10.97 -3.58
CA PHE A 55 -19.44 9.94 -2.62
C PHE A 55 -18.24 9.10 -3.10
N ALA A 56 -17.52 8.50 -2.17
CA ALA A 56 -16.47 7.53 -2.45
C ALA A 56 -16.52 6.40 -1.42
N ILE A 57 -16.15 5.18 -1.84
CA ILE A 57 -15.86 4.07 -0.92
C ILE A 57 -14.37 4.07 -0.67
N VAL A 58 -13.98 4.17 0.59
CA VAL A 58 -12.59 4.19 1.04
C VAL A 58 -12.35 2.99 1.93
N PHE A 59 -11.24 2.29 1.70
CA PHE A 59 -10.76 1.29 2.62
C PHE A 59 -9.94 1.99 3.72
N GLU A 60 -10.47 2.07 4.94
CA GLU A 60 -9.78 2.68 6.07
C GLU A 60 -9.01 1.59 6.84
N VAL A 61 -7.69 1.56 6.66
CA VAL A 61 -6.79 0.76 7.49
C VAL A 61 -6.52 1.51 8.78
N GLU A 62 -6.73 0.86 9.92
CA GLU A 62 -6.53 1.44 11.24
C GLU A 62 -5.02 1.68 11.52
N SER A 63 -4.64 2.92 11.87
CA SER A 63 -3.23 3.30 12.04
C SER A 63 -2.55 2.66 13.25
N GLU A 64 -3.30 2.23 14.27
CA GLU A 64 -2.76 1.44 15.38
C GLU A 64 -2.46 -0.01 14.96
N ARG A 65 -3.19 -0.57 13.97
CA ARG A 65 -2.86 -1.86 13.35
C ARG A 65 -1.65 -1.78 12.44
N LEU A 66 -1.38 -0.62 11.82
CA LEU A 66 -0.12 -0.41 11.08
C LEU A 66 1.09 -0.63 12.00
N LYS A 67 1.04 -0.20 13.27
CA LYS A 67 2.13 -0.43 14.24
C LYS A 67 2.38 -1.91 14.56
N THR A 68 1.38 -2.78 14.45
CA THR A 68 1.50 -4.23 14.77
C THR A 68 1.82 -5.10 13.54
N VAL A 69 1.43 -4.67 12.33
CA VAL A 69 1.73 -5.40 11.08
C VAL A 69 3.13 -5.05 10.54
N ILE A 70 3.61 -3.81 10.72
CA ILE A 70 4.95 -3.39 10.26
C ILE A 70 6.09 -4.32 10.76
N PRO A 71 6.09 -4.83 12.01
CA PRO A 71 7.10 -5.79 12.46
C PRO A 71 7.03 -7.17 11.78
N GLN A 72 5.86 -7.64 11.34
CA GLN A 72 5.68 -9.01 10.82
C GLN A 72 6.18 -9.20 9.37
N LEU A 73 6.35 -8.11 8.61
CA LEU A 73 6.93 -8.15 7.27
C LEU A 73 8.43 -7.88 7.29
N GLN A 74 8.89 -7.07 8.24
CA GLN A 74 10.32 -6.93 8.55
C GLN A 74 10.96 -8.28 8.95
N THR A 75 10.17 -9.25 9.43
CA THR A 75 10.67 -10.59 9.79
C THR A 75 10.84 -11.56 8.61
N GLN A 76 10.40 -11.24 7.37
CA GLN A 76 10.49 -12.19 6.25
C GLN A 76 11.57 -11.87 5.22
N LEU A 77 12.04 -10.62 5.12
CA LEU A 77 13.07 -10.23 4.16
C LEU A 77 14.46 -10.18 4.82
N PRO A 78 15.51 -10.75 4.19
CA PRO A 78 16.85 -10.75 4.76
C PRO A 78 17.45 -9.33 4.71
N GLN A 79 17.23 -8.52 5.76
CA GLN A 79 17.58 -7.10 5.81
C GLN A 79 19.00 -6.79 5.33
N GLN A 80 20.00 -7.59 5.74
CA GLN A 80 21.39 -7.38 5.35
C GLN A 80 21.62 -7.60 3.86
N GLN A 81 21.00 -8.63 3.26
CA GLN A 81 21.11 -8.91 1.84
C GLN A 81 20.39 -7.84 1.01
N ILE A 82 19.22 -7.39 1.46
CA ILE A 82 18.48 -6.29 0.83
C ILE A 82 19.27 -4.98 0.90
N ALA A 83 19.89 -4.67 2.03
CA ALA A 83 20.74 -3.48 2.15
C ALA A 83 21.93 -3.54 1.18
N ALA A 84 22.61 -4.69 1.08
CA ALA A 84 23.71 -4.88 0.13
C ALA A 84 23.25 -4.78 -1.33
N PHE A 85 22.08 -5.35 -1.66
CA PHE A 85 21.41 -5.19 -2.94
C PHE A 85 21.14 -3.71 -3.25
N CYS A 86 20.56 -2.97 -2.30
CA CYS A 86 20.24 -1.56 -2.48
C CYS A 86 21.50 -0.71 -2.71
N GLN A 87 22.58 -0.98 -1.97
CA GLN A 87 23.86 -0.29 -2.17
C GLN A 87 24.45 -0.56 -3.55
N ARG A 88 24.48 -1.83 -3.98
CA ARG A 88 25.01 -2.25 -5.29
C ARG A 88 24.28 -1.57 -6.45
N TRP A 89 22.95 -1.54 -6.36
CA TRP A 89 22.09 -0.98 -7.41
C TRP A 89 21.83 0.52 -7.24
N LYS A 90 22.53 1.21 -6.34
CA LYS A 90 22.35 2.65 -6.08
C LYS A 90 20.89 3.03 -5.82
N ILE A 91 20.18 2.19 -5.09
CA ILE A 91 18.80 2.42 -4.66
C ILE A 91 18.85 3.41 -3.48
N GLN A 92 18.17 4.54 -3.65
CA GLN A 92 18.01 5.56 -2.63
C GLN A 92 16.94 5.16 -1.61
N GLU A 93 15.79 4.69 -2.09
CA GLU A 93 14.68 4.23 -1.26
C GLU A 93 14.13 2.91 -1.82
N PHE A 94 13.87 1.95 -0.93
CA PHE A 94 13.22 0.68 -1.22
C PHE A 94 11.94 0.60 -0.40
N TYR A 95 10.82 0.41 -1.07
CA TYR A 95 9.50 0.32 -0.48
C TYR A 95 8.86 -1.04 -0.76
N LEU A 96 8.08 -1.50 0.21
CA LEU A 96 7.11 -2.58 0.03
C LEU A 96 5.72 -1.97 -0.17
N PHE A 97 4.92 -2.51 -1.08
CA PHE A 97 3.54 -2.05 -1.27
C PHE A 97 2.61 -3.23 -1.59
N GLY A 98 1.32 -2.98 -1.84
CA GLY A 98 0.44 -4.03 -2.36
C GLY A 98 0.17 -5.16 -1.38
N SER A 99 0.11 -6.40 -1.89
CA SER A 99 -0.43 -7.54 -1.14
C SER A 99 0.45 -7.95 0.04
N VAL A 100 1.76 -7.69 -0.06
CA VAL A 100 2.74 -7.96 1.00
C VAL A 100 2.37 -7.24 2.30
N LEU A 101 1.67 -6.11 2.24
CA LEU A 101 1.28 -5.32 3.41
C LEU A 101 0.01 -5.81 4.12
N ARG A 102 -0.68 -6.82 3.56
CA ARG A 102 -1.99 -7.28 4.05
C ARG A 102 -1.85 -8.49 4.99
N GLN A 103 -2.83 -8.66 5.88
CA GLN A 103 -2.85 -9.74 6.88
C GLN A 103 -3.11 -11.14 6.28
N ASP A 104 -3.66 -11.18 5.07
CA ASP A 104 -3.91 -12.39 4.30
C ASP A 104 -2.76 -12.72 3.34
N PHE A 105 -1.58 -12.09 3.52
CA PHE A 105 -0.40 -12.36 2.70
C PHE A 105 -0.03 -13.83 2.83
N ARG A 106 -0.06 -14.53 1.69
CA ARG A 106 0.23 -15.95 1.65
C ARG A 106 1.72 -16.17 1.40
N PRO A 107 2.32 -17.26 1.91
CA PRO A 107 3.73 -17.57 1.67
C PRO A 107 4.12 -17.70 0.19
N ASP A 108 3.15 -18.02 -0.68
CA ASP A 108 3.30 -18.18 -2.13
C ASP A 108 2.99 -16.91 -2.94
N SER A 109 2.58 -15.82 -2.28
CA SER A 109 2.34 -14.54 -2.95
C SER A 109 3.65 -13.87 -3.39
N ASP A 110 3.56 -13.14 -4.48
CA ASP A 110 4.60 -12.25 -4.99
C ASP A 110 4.87 -11.11 -4.01
N ILE A 111 6.10 -10.59 -4.05
CA ILE A 111 6.49 -9.41 -3.26
C ILE A 111 6.51 -8.19 -4.16
N ASP A 112 5.56 -7.27 -3.95
CA ASP A 112 5.54 -5.99 -4.64
C ASP A 112 6.57 -5.02 -4.03
N VAL A 113 7.50 -4.55 -4.86
CA VAL A 113 8.63 -3.71 -4.46
C VAL A 113 8.71 -2.46 -5.34
N MET A 114 8.75 -1.30 -4.72
CA MET A 114 8.95 -0.02 -5.41
C MET A 114 10.30 0.57 -5.02
N VAL A 115 11.11 0.95 -6.01
CA VAL A 115 12.44 1.55 -5.77
C VAL A 115 12.55 2.96 -6.34
N SER A 116 13.33 3.79 -5.66
CA SER A 116 13.88 5.04 -6.21
C SER A 116 15.40 4.94 -6.27
N PHE A 117 15.99 5.47 -7.32
CA PHE A 117 17.44 5.43 -7.53
C PHE A 117 18.09 6.76 -7.17
N GLN A 118 19.38 6.72 -6.89
CA GLN A 118 20.21 7.93 -6.84
C GLN A 118 20.20 8.66 -8.19
N ALA A 119 20.33 9.98 -8.17
CA ALA A 119 20.17 10.85 -9.35
C ALA A 119 21.12 10.50 -10.52
N ASN A 120 22.24 9.84 -10.24
CA ASN A 120 23.28 9.47 -11.19
C ASN A 120 23.27 7.97 -11.57
N ALA A 121 22.18 7.25 -11.28
CA ALA A 121 22.04 5.84 -11.64
C ALA A 121 21.67 5.68 -13.13
N PRO A 122 22.52 5.06 -13.97
CA PRO A 122 22.31 4.96 -15.41
C PRO A 122 21.54 3.68 -15.79
N TRP A 123 20.48 3.33 -15.07
CA TRP A 123 19.80 2.04 -15.25
C TRP A 123 18.72 2.09 -16.32
N GLY A 124 18.85 1.19 -17.30
CA GLY A 124 17.85 0.95 -18.33
C GLY A 124 16.98 -0.27 -17.99
N LEU A 125 16.20 -0.69 -18.99
CA LEU A 125 15.28 -1.82 -18.85
C LEU A 125 16.00 -3.15 -18.55
N LEU A 126 17.15 -3.38 -19.17
CA LEU A 126 17.92 -4.62 -18.96
C LEU A 126 18.44 -4.73 -17.52
N GLU A 127 18.85 -3.61 -16.94
CA GLU A 127 19.29 -3.54 -15.54
C GLU A 127 18.11 -3.80 -14.60
N LEU A 128 16.91 -3.26 -14.89
CA LEU A 128 15.72 -3.55 -14.10
C LEU A 128 15.35 -5.04 -14.12
N VAL A 129 15.46 -5.71 -15.28
CA VAL A 129 15.24 -7.16 -15.39
C VAL A 129 16.29 -7.94 -14.57
N ARG A 130 17.56 -7.52 -14.60
CA ARG A 130 18.62 -8.12 -13.79
C ARG A 130 18.38 -7.93 -12.29
N MET A 131 18.02 -6.72 -11.88
CA MET A 131 17.65 -6.39 -10.50
C MET A 131 16.50 -7.26 -10.01
N LYS A 132 15.44 -7.40 -10.81
CA LYS A 132 14.29 -8.24 -10.48
C LYS A 132 14.73 -9.68 -10.18
N ARG A 133 15.48 -10.30 -11.09
CA ARG A 133 15.95 -11.69 -10.94
C ARG A 133 16.86 -11.90 -9.74
N GLU A 134 17.76 -10.95 -9.50
CA GLU A 134 18.64 -10.99 -8.32
C GLU A 134 17.82 -10.88 -7.03
N LEU A 135 16.82 -9.99 -7.00
CA LEU A 135 15.94 -9.82 -5.85
C LEU A 135 15.06 -11.05 -5.62
N GLU A 136 14.51 -11.66 -6.66
CA GLU A 136 13.79 -12.95 -6.59
C GLU A 136 14.68 -14.05 -5.98
N THR A 137 15.98 -14.05 -6.30
CA THR A 137 16.95 -15.00 -5.74
C THR A 137 17.21 -14.75 -4.26
N ILE A 138 17.36 -13.49 -3.84
CA ILE A 138 17.58 -13.09 -2.45
C ILE A 138 16.35 -13.45 -1.58
N VAL A 139 15.16 -13.23 -2.12
CA VAL A 139 13.90 -13.41 -1.40
C VAL A 139 13.39 -14.86 -1.46
N GLY A 140 13.76 -15.60 -2.51
CA GLY A 140 13.33 -16.98 -2.73
C GLY A 140 11.90 -17.11 -3.26
N ARG A 141 11.32 -16.05 -3.82
CA ARG A 141 9.98 -16.05 -4.45
C ARG A 141 9.86 -14.96 -5.51
N GLU A 142 8.75 -14.94 -6.24
CA GLU A 142 8.49 -13.94 -7.27
C GLU A 142 8.40 -12.52 -6.68
N VAL A 143 8.90 -11.53 -7.43
CA VAL A 143 8.96 -10.12 -7.00
C VAL A 143 8.43 -9.23 -8.12
N ASP A 144 7.41 -8.42 -7.88
CA ASP A 144 7.03 -7.34 -8.81
C ASP A 144 7.84 -6.09 -8.50
N LEU A 145 8.89 -5.82 -9.29
CA LEU A 145 9.76 -4.66 -9.12
C LEU A 145 9.33 -3.53 -10.05
N VAL A 146 8.95 -2.40 -9.45
CA VAL A 146 8.61 -1.16 -10.16
C VAL A 146 9.47 0.01 -9.70
N THR A 147 9.59 1.03 -10.56
CA THR A 147 10.24 2.29 -10.18
C THR A 147 9.21 3.30 -9.71
N LYS A 148 9.55 4.09 -8.69
CA LYS A 148 8.69 5.19 -8.18
C LYS A 148 8.26 6.14 -9.31
N LYS A 149 9.19 6.49 -10.20
CA LYS A 149 8.94 7.33 -11.38
C LYS A 149 7.87 6.72 -12.30
N SER A 150 7.91 5.41 -12.55
CA SER A 150 6.92 4.73 -13.39
C SER A 150 5.52 4.75 -12.77
N ILE A 151 5.40 4.64 -11.44
CA ILE A 151 4.12 4.74 -10.73
C ILE A 151 3.58 6.17 -10.76
N GLU A 152 4.43 7.18 -10.53
CA GLU A 152 4.04 8.59 -10.58
C GLU A 152 3.50 9.01 -11.96
N GLN A 153 4.12 8.48 -13.02
CA GLN A 153 3.75 8.71 -14.42
C GLN A 153 2.58 7.84 -14.90
N SER A 154 2.09 6.89 -14.10
CA SER A 154 1.01 5.99 -14.49
C SER A 154 -0.30 6.75 -14.72
N GLU A 155 -0.97 6.46 -15.84
CA GLU A 155 -2.31 7.00 -16.15
C GLU A 155 -3.40 6.41 -15.23
N ASN A 156 -3.14 5.26 -14.61
CA ASN A 156 -4.04 4.66 -13.64
C ASN A 156 -3.92 5.37 -12.28
N TRP A 157 -4.64 6.48 -12.16
CA TRP A 157 -4.59 7.34 -10.98
C TRP A 157 -5.03 6.64 -9.68
N ILE A 158 -5.93 5.65 -9.76
CA ILE A 158 -6.40 4.87 -8.59
C ILE A 158 -5.24 4.01 -8.07
N ARG A 159 -4.62 3.22 -8.95
CA ARG A 159 -3.46 2.37 -8.60
C ARG A 159 -2.30 3.23 -8.10
N ARG A 160 -2.03 4.36 -8.74
CA ARG A 160 -0.99 5.31 -8.31
C ARG A 160 -1.24 5.83 -6.89
N GLN A 161 -2.46 6.29 -6.60
CA GLN A 161 -2.78 6.80 -5.26
C GLN A 161 -2.71 5.72 -4.20
N GLU A 162 -3.17 4.50 -4.50
CA GLU A 162 -3.08 3.36 -3.60
C GLU A 162 -1.62 3.03 -3.28
N ILE A 163 -0.78 2.83 -4.31
CA ILE A 163 0.63 2.44 -4.13
C ILE A 163 1.38 3.53 -3.37
N LEU A 164 1.34 4.78 -3.81
CA LEU A 164 2.09 5.87 -3.18
C LEU A 164 1.58 6.21 -1.78
N GLY A 165 0.28 6.02 -1.51
CA GLY A 165 -0.33 6.30 -0.22
C GLY A 165 -0.13 5.20 0.82
N THR A 166 0.15 3.96 0.41
CA THR A 166 0.27 2.81 1.32
C THR A 166 1.67 2.22 1.41
N ALA A 167 2.54 2.50 0.43
CA ALA A 167 3.92 2.01 0.39
C ALA A 167 4.66 2.27 1.72
N GLN A 168 5.34 1.23 2.21
CA GLN A 168 6.11 1.25 3.45
C GLN A 168 7.60 1.24 3.13
N LEU A 169 8.32 2.20 3.70
CA LEU A 169 9.78 2.28 3.54
C LEU A 169 10.44 1.11 4.27
N PHE A 170 11.24 0.35 3.54
CA PHE A 170 11.99 -0.80 4.06
C PHE A 170 13.48 -0.48 4.18
N TYR A 171 14.03 0.26 3.22
CA TYR A 171 15.42 0.71 3.24
C TYR A 171 15.54 2.13 2.67
N ALA A 172 16.38 2.95 3.29
CA ALA A 172 16.82 4.23 2.76
C ALA A 172 18.34 4.34 2.87
N ALA A 173 18.99 4.76 1.78
CA ALA A 173 20.40 5.09 1.80
C ALA A 173 20.64 6.33 2.68
N ARG A 174 21.67 6.27 3.52
CA ARG A 174 22.14 7.39 4.35
C ARG A 174 23.04 8.32 3.57
#